data_AF-F0UQ73-F1
#
_entry.id   AF-F0UQ73-F1
#
_cell.length_a   1.000
_cell.length_b   1.000
_cell.length_c   1.000
_cell.angle_alpha   90.00
_cell.angle_beta   90.00
_cell.angle_gamma   90.00
#
_symmetry.space_group_name_H-M   'P 1'
#
loop_
_entity.id
_entity.type
_entity.pdbx_description
1 polymer ?
#
loop_
_entity_poly.entity_id
_entity_poly.type
_entity_poly.pdbx_seq_one_letter_code
_entity_poly.pdbx_strand_id
1 'polypeptide(L)'
;MGLLESHLEQISLSAAAIADLPFPPPKIFANAMLGPHDITTLIRDTEPHERALFSIDPSANSQPRVTSASSANSQRRATRRVTTAASGSSFPDLVLPLPHEGGDSMASRIYAAKHNKSQSAVTQVLGGDMVDEIKKPRGEVDVEVLLRGAKMLCNVYPIPGAQEQISTLRYRHEHLSASIAHLESRIAEQAAQLQRMNRSQDYSSDYDPAELETSTEVLNAEVSPHVTEEDLHREILEIHELEARKQKLEERMTGMERDLGELMR
;
A
#
# COMPACT_ATOMS: atom_id res chain seq x y z
N MET A 1 77.31 53.86 35.74
CA MET A 1 75.84 53.76 35.76
C MET A 1 75.23 53.55 34.37
N GLY A 2 75.78 54.11 33.28
CA GLY A 2 75.18 53.99 31.94
C GLY A 2 75.09 52.58 31.32
N LEU A 3 75.97 51.64 31.70
CA LEU A 3 75.86 50.24 31.25
C LEU A 3 74.61 49.54 31.79
N LEU A 4 74.25 49.78 33.05
CA LEU A 4 73.04 49.23 33.66
C LEU A 4 71.80 49.80 32.97
N GLU A 5 71.80 51.10 32.71
CA GLU A 5 70.71 51.82 32.05
C GLU A 5 70.49 51.32 30.62
N SER A 6 71.57 51.11 29.85
CA SER A 6 71.50 50.51 28.52
C SER A 6 70.92 49.09 28.52
N HIS A 7 71.29 48.26 29.50
CA HIS A 7 70.70 46.92 29.63
C HIS A 7 69.23 46.97 30.03
N LEU A 8 68.83 47.88 30.92
CA LEU A 8 67.43 48.06 31.29
C LEU A 8 66.59 48.56 30.12
N GLU A 9 67.13 49.48 29.32
CA GLU A 9 66.48 49.97 28.10
C GLU A 9 66.31 48.82 27.08
N GLN A 10 67.35 48.02 26.87
CA GLN A 10 67.31 46.83 25.99
C GLN A 10 66.29 45.78 26.48
N ILE A 11 66.21 45.54 27.79
CA ILE A 11 65.21 44.65 28.39
C ILE A 11 63.80 45.21 28.16
N SER A 12 63.59 46.52 28.34
CA SER A 12 62.28 47.12 28.11
C SER A 12 61.86 47.05 26.64
N LEU A 13 62.80 47.27 25.71
CA LEU A 13 62.55 47.25 24.27
C LEU A 13 62.20 45.82 23.82
N SER A 14 62.94 44.82 24.30
CA SER A 14 62.63 43.41 24.03
C SER A 14 61.32 42.95 24.68
N ALA A 15 61.00 43.40 25.89
CA ALA A 15 59.72 43.11 26.55
C ALA A 15 58.52 43.69 25.78
N ALA A 16 58.62 44.94 25.31
CA ALA A 16 57.59 45.57 24.48
C ALA A 16 57.43 44.83 23.14
N ALA A 17 58.54 44.47 22.49
CA ALA A 17 58.51 43.70 21.25
C ALA A 17 57.89 42.31 21.43
N ILE A 18 58.10 41.66 22.57
CA ILE A 18 57.50 40.35 22.88
C ILE A 18 55.99 40.47 23.16
N ALA A 19 55.58 41.55 23.83
CA ALA A 19 54.17 41.81 24.12
C ALA A 19 53.37 42.16 22.85
N ASP A 20 53.98 42.86 21.89
CA ASP A 20 53.36 43.28 20.63
C ASP A 20 53.36 42.18 19.56
N LEU A 21 53.98 41.02 19.82
CA LEU A 21 53.88 39.87 18.92
C LEU A 21 52.42 39.42 18.83
N PRO A 22 51.84 39.32 17.61
CA PRO A 22 50.46 38.89 17.45
C PRO A 22 50.37 37.39 17.70
N PHE A 23 50.17 37.00 18.96
CA PHE A 23 49.84 35.63 19.30
C PHE A 23 48.38 35.36 18.92
N PRO A 24 48.10 34.38 18.05
CA PRO A 24 46.73 34.02 17.76
C PRO A 24 46.08 33.54 19.07
N PRO A 25 44.92 34.10 19.47
CA PRO A 25 44.21 33.62 20.65
C PRO A 25 43.87 32.14 20.48
N PRO A 26 43.76 31.37 21.57
CA PRO A 26 43.45 29.95 21.49
C PRO A 26 42.17 29.75 20.67
N LYS A 27 42.32 29.19 19.47
CA LYS A 27 41.21 28.93 18.56
C LYS A 27 40.37 27.80 19.15
N ILE A 28 39.14 28.14 19.51
CA ILE A 28 38.13 27.27 20.15
C ILE A 28 37.98 25.92 19.42
N PHE A 29 38.21 25.91 18.10
CA PHE A 29 38.03 24.72 17.26
C PHE A 29 39.10 23.63 17.47
N ALA A 30 40.34 23.95 17.86
CA ALA A 30 41.38 22.93 18.00
C ALA A 30 41.24 22.10 19.29
N ASN A 31 40.84 22.75 20.40
CA ASN A 31 40.54 22.04 21.66
C ASN A 31 39.21 21.30 21.62
N ALA A 32 38.23 21.76 20.83
CA ALA A 32 37.00 21.01 20.59
C ALA A 32 37.30 19.72 19.80
N MET A 33 38.14 19.77 18.76
CA MET A 33 38.52 18.61 17.95
C MET A 33 39.29 17.50 18.71
N LEU A 34 39.87 17.83 19.87
CA LEU A 34 40.64 16.90 20.71
C LEU A 34 39.86 16.42 21.95
N GLY A 35 38.64 16.94 22.18
CA GLY A 35 37.73 16.37 23.16
C GLY A 35 37.14 15.04 22.67
N PRO A 36 36.63 14.17 23.56
CA PRO A 36 35.91 12.96 23.17
C PRO A 36 34.54 13.34 22.58
N HIS A 37 34.53 13.84 21.36
CA HIS A 37 33.33 13.89 20.55
C HIS A 37 33.20 12.55 19.86
N ASP A 38 32.04 11.90 20.01
CA ASP A 38 31.72 10.71 19.23
C ASP A 38 31.90 11.04 17.74
N ILE A 39 32.62 10.18 17.02
CA ILE A 39 32.96 10.32 15.59
C ILE A 39 31.72 10.65 14.72
N THR A 40 30.53 10.28 15.19
CA THR A 40 29.23 10.58 14.58
C THR A 40 28.92 12.07 14.47
N THR A 41 29.40 12.89 15.41
CA THR A 41 29.23 14.36 15.37
C THR A 41 30.21 15.02 14.41
N LEU A 42 31.37 14.40 14.17
CA LEU A 42 32.45 14.94 13.33
C LEU A 42 32.28 14.57 11.85
N ILE A 43 31.76 13.38 11.56
CA ILE A 43 31.52 12.89 10.22
C ILE A 43 30.01 12.88 10.00
N ARG A 44 29.43 14.09 9.84
CA ARG A 44 28.06 14.38 9.41
C ARG A 44 26.98 13.57 10.12
N ASP A 45 26.22 14.23 10.97
CA ASP A 45 24.92 13.73 11.43
C ASP A 45 24.16 13.15 10.23
N THR A 46 24.01 11.83 10.22
CA THR A 46 23.21 11.14 9.20
C THR A 46 21.82 11.77 9.25
N GLU A 47 21.33 12.28 8.12
CA GLU A 47 20.00 12.89 8.06
C GLU A 47 18.95 11.89 8.61
N PRO A 48 17.80 12.34 9.16
CA PRO A 48 16.82 11.44 9.77
C PRO A 48 16.39 10.29 8.84
N HIS A 49 16.38 10.53 7.53
CA HIS A 49 16.10 9.52 6.51
C HIS A 49 17.24 8.49 6.33
N GLU A 50 18.49 8.85 6.61
CA GLU A 50 19.65 7.95 6.62
C GLU A 50 19.72 7.12 7.91
N ARG A 51 19.29 7.69 9.04
CA ARG A 51 19.19 6.94 10.32
C ARG A 51 18.27 5.73 10.21
N ALA A 52 17.23 5.82 9.38
CA ALA A 52 16.41 4.65 9.06
C ALA A 52 17.25 3.57 8.37
N LEU A 53 18.06 3.91 7.37
CA LEU A 53 18.88 2.93 6.63
C LEU A 53 19.94 2.20 7.47
N PHE A 54 20.43 2.84 8.54
CA PHE A 54 21.59 2.35 9.30
C PHE A 54 21.28 1.96 10.75
N SER A 55 20.06 2.19 11.24
CA SER A 55 19.64 1.69 12.54
C SER A 55 19.21 0.23 12.41
N ILE A 56 19.71 -0.61 13.31
CA ILE A 56 19.29 -2.00 13.43
C ILE A 56 18.19 -2.00 14.49
N ASP A 57 17.07 -2.66 14.21
CA ASP A 57 15.93 -2.74 15.14
C ASP A 57 16.42 -3.15 16.55
N PRO A 58 16.18 -2.35 17.61
CA PRO A 58 16.58 -2.70 18.97
C PRO A 58 15.92 -3.99 19.47
N SER A 59 14.79 -4.41 18.88
CA SER A 59 14.13 -5.69 19.16
C SER A 59 14.99 -6.91 18.74
N ALA A 60 15.84 -6.75 17.72
CA ALA A 60 16.79 -7.78 17.31
C ALA A 60 17.93 -7.98 18.33
N ASN A 61 18.18 -7.00 19.20
CA ASN A 61 19.18 -7.08 20.28
C ASN A 61 18.63 -7.66 21.59
N SER A 62 17.30 -7.76 21.75
CA SER A 62 16.67 -8.35 22.95
C SER A 62 16.53 -9.87 22.92
N GLN A 63 17.00 -10.54 21.86
CA GLN A 63 17.17 -11.99 21.89
C GLN A 63 18.35 -12.33 22.82
N PRO A 64 18.17 -13.17 23.86
CA PRO A 64 19.24 -13.49 24.80
C PRO A 64 20.29 -14.33 24.06
N ARG A 65 21.34 -13.65 23.58
CA ARG A 65 22.53 -14.28 23.03
C ARG A 65 23.21 -15.05 24.16
N VAL A 66 23.03 -16.37 24.16
CA VAL A 66 23.83 -17.27 24.99
C VAL A 66 25.30 -16.93 24.83
N THR A 67 25.92 -16.76 25.99
CA THR A 67 27.26 -16.25 26.20
C THR A 67 28.31 -16.98 25.38
N SER A 68 29.06 -16.24 24.57
CA SER A 68 30.44 -16.60 24.27
C SER A 68 31.20 -15.34 23.91
N ALA A 69 32.07 -14.95 24.84
CA ALA A 69 33.04 -13.89 24.68
C ALA A 69 34.03 -14.24 23.57
N SER A 70 34.19 -13.36 22.59
CA SER A 70 35.48 -13.01 22.00
C SER A 70 35.27 -11.91 20.98
N SER A 71 35.91 -10.78 21.26
CA SER A 71 36.26 -9.74 20.29
C SER A 71 36.85 -10.36 19.02
N ALA A 72 36.39 -9.90 17.85
CA ALA A 72 37.27 -9.47 16.76
C ALA A 72 36.48 -9.25 15.47
N ASN A 73 36.78 -8.11 14.85
CA ASN A 73 36.82 -7.89 13.41
C ASN A 73 35.57 -8.16 12.57
N SER A 74 34.96 -7.04 12.21
CA SER A 74 34.78 -6.62 10.81
C SER A 74 35.73 -7.36 9.84
N GLN A 75 35.21 -8.39 9.15
CA GLN A 75 35.80 -8.86 7.90
C GLN A 75 34.70 -9.11 6.87
N ARG A 76 34.64 -8.15 5.94
CA ARG A 76 34.28 -8.25 4.53
C ARG A 76 33.92 -9.67 4.06
N ARG A 77 32.64 -9.87 3.76
CA ARG A 77 32.10 -11.08 3.13
C ARG A 77 32.55 -11.17 1.67
N ALA A 78 33.58 -11.96 1.41
CA ALA A 78 33.93 -12.39 0.06
C ALA A 78 32.93 -13.43 -0.45
N THR A 79 32.40 -13.18 -1.65
CA THR A 79 31.57 -14.10 -2.43
C THR A 79 32.37 -15.35 -2.81
N ARG A 80 31.94 -16.54 -2.34
CA ARG A 80 32.36 -17.83 -2.93
C ARG A 80 31.17 -18.53 -3.56
N ARG A 81 31.24 -18.66 -4.89
CA ARG A 81 30.59 -19.73 -5.65
C ARG A 81 31.12 -21.06 -5.10
N VAL A 82 30.23 -21.97 -4.73
CA VAL A 82 30.59 -23.38 -4.45
C VAL A 82 29.79 -24.25 -5.38
N THR A 83 30.55 -25.00 -6.18
CA THR A 83 30.13 -26.04 -7.11
C THR A 83 29.74 -27.30 -6.36
N THR A 84 28.74 -27.98 -6.90
CA THR A 84 28.23 -29.30 -6.50
C THR A 84 29.30 -30.39 -6.58
N ALA A 85 29.39 -31.23 -5.54
CA ALA A 85 29.93 -32.57 -5.66
C ALA A 85 29.20 -33.51 -4.67
N ALA A 86 28.66 -34.58 -5.23
CA ALA A 86 27.95 -35.64 -4.55
C ALA A 86 28.92 -36.62 -3.87
N SER A 87 28.56 -37.05 -2.66
CA SER A 87 28.91 -38.30 -1.98
C SER A 87 28.09 -38.28 -0.69
N GLY A 88 27.30 -39.26 -0.30
CA GLY A 88 27.37 -40.69 -0.48
C GLY A 88 26.80 -41.23 0.82
N SER A 89 25.67 -41.93 0.74
CA SER A 89 24.91 -42.49 1.84
C SER A 89 25.74 -43.33 2.82
N SER A 90 25.46 -43.26 4.13
CA SER A 90 25.08 -44.41 4.98
C SER A 90 25.15 -44.12 6.49
N PHE A 91 24.28 -44.82 7.23
CA PHE A 91 24.24 -45.10 8.68
C PHE A 91 23.27 -44.30 9.58
N PRO A 92 22.19 -44.94 10.05
CA PRO A 92 21.35 -44.52 11.18
C PRO A 92 21.62 -45.37 12.44
N ASP A 93 21.68 -44.80 13.65
CA ASP A 93 21.21 -45.46 14.89
C ASP A 93 21.22 -44.53 16.14
N LEU A 94 20.26 -44.75 17.06
CA LEU A 94 20.16 -44.32 18.48
C LEU A 94 19.45 -43.00 18.92
N VAL A 95 18.12 -42.98 18.82
CA VAL A 95 17.04 -42.89 19.87
C VAL A 95 17.29 -42.21 21.28
N LEU A 96 16.55 -41.09 21.49
CA LEU A 96 15.91 -40.44 22.70
C LEU A 96 16.71 -39.68 23.82
N PRO A 97 16.11 -38.72 24.60
CA PRO A 97 14.76 -38.09 24.53
C PRO A 97 14.74 -36.53 24.55
N LEU A 98 13.61 -35.96 24.08
CA LEU A 98 13.29 -34.52 24.06
C LEU A 98 13.26 -33.85 25.45
N PRO A 99 13.45 -32.52 25.49
CA PRO A 99 12.47 -31.61 26.05
C PRO A 99 11.81 -30.79 24.93
N HIS A 100 10.49 -30.75 25.01
CA HIS A 100 9.58 -30.09 24.08
C HIS A 100 9.63 -28.56 24.27
N GLU A 101 10.19 -27.80 23.32
CA GLU A 101 9.82 -26.40 23.08
C GLU A 101 10.39 -25.86 21.75
N GLY A 102 9.50 -25.34 20.90
CA GLY A 102 9.85 -24.40 19.82
C GLY A 102 10.64 -24.95 18.64
N GLY A 103 9.96 -25.66 17.73
CA GLY A 103 10.50 -26.01 16.42
C GLY A 103 10.73 -24.78 15.54
N ASP A 104 11.85 -24.07 15.74
CA ASP A 104 12.38 -23.15 14.74
C ASP A 104 12.99 -23.97 13.61
N SER A 105 12.11 -24.45 12.72
CA SER A 105 12.47 -25.16 11.50
C SER A 105 13.54 -24.36 10.76
N MET A 106 14.54 -25.04 10.19
CA MET A 106 15.57 -24.41 9.36
C MET A 106 14.94 -23.51 8.28
N ALA A 107 13.75 -23.90 7.81
CA ALA A 107 12.89 -23.10 6.95
C ALA A 107 12.53 -21.73 7.58
N SER A 108 12.05 -21.70 8.82
CA SER A 108 11.73 -20.47 9.56
C SER A 108 12.96 -19.55 9.66
N ARG A 109 14.14 -20.09 9.97
CA ARG A 109 15.40 -19.31 9.97
C ARG A 109 15.79 -18.81 8.58
N ILE A 110 15.52 -19.57 7.51
CA ILE A 110 15.81 -19.18 6.13
C ILE A 110 14.83 -18.11 5.62
N TYR A 111 13.54 -18.21 5.96
CA TYR A 111 12.54 -17.18 5.67
C TYR A 111 12.78 -15.92 6.53
N ALA A 112 13.18 -16.10 7.79
CA ALA A 112 13.62 -15.02 8.68
C ALA A 112 14.85 -14.31 8.09
N ALA A 113 15.80 -15.10 7.61
CA ALA A 113 16.99 -14.63 6.94
C ALA A 113 16.74 -14.15 5.50
N LYS A 114 15.53 -14.24 4.94
CA LYS A 114 15.22 -13.73 3.59
C LYS A 114 14.53 -12.37 3.69
N HIS A 115 13.62 -12.20 4.66
CA HIS A 115 12.95 -10.91 4.88
C HIS A 115 13.93 -9.83 5.39
N ASN A 116 14.99 -10.20 6.11
CA ASN A 116 15.97 -9.24 6.62
C ASN A 116 17.03 -8.77 5.61
N LYS A 117 17.14 -9.34 4.39
CA LYS A 117 18.08 -8.85 3.35
C LYS A 117 17.44 -7.84 2.38
N SER A 118 16.15 -7.62 2.47
CA SER A 118 15.40 -6.72 1.57
C SER A 118 14.51 -5.76 2.35
N GLN A 119 14.92 -5.36 3.56
CA GLN A 119 14.24 -4.30 4.29
C GLN A 119 14.46 -3.00 3.53
N SER A 120 13.45 -2.60 2.75
CA SER A 120 13.44 -1.28 2.14
C SER A 120 13.43 -0.24 3.25
N ALA A 121 14.03 0.93 3.03
CA ALA A 121 13.92 2.08 3.94
C ALA A 121 12.46 2.34 4.35
N VAL A 122 11.55 2.17 3.39
CA VAL A 122 10.11 2.27 3.58
C VAL A 122 9.61 1.19 4.54
N THR A 123 10.01 -0.08 4.36
CA THR A 123 9.64 -1.19 5.24
C THR A 123 10.15 -1.01 6.67
N GLN A 124 11.26 -0.32 6.85
CA GLN A 124 11.79 -0.02 8.18
C GLN A 124 11.03 1.11 8.89
N VAL A 125 10.58 2.14 8.17
CA VAL A 125 9.81 3.25 8.73
C VAL A 125 8.34 2.86 8.96
N LEU A 126 7.77 2.05 8.07
CA LEU A 126 6.35 1.67 8.08
C LEU A 126 6.12 0.33 8.80
N GLY A 127 7.15 -0.51 8.92
CA GLY A 127 7.01 -1.91 9.32
C GLY A 127 6.70 -2.83 8.14
N GLY A 128 7.04 -4.12 8.29
CA GLY A 128 6.69 -5.17 7.33
C GLY A 128 5.19 -5.28 7.11
N ASP A 129 4.43 -5.30 8.21
CA ASP A 129 2.98 -5.50 8.22
C ASP A 129 2.24 -4.43 7.41
N MET A 130 2.55 -3.14 7.62
CA MET A 130 1.89 -2.04 6.91
C MET A 130 2.30 -1.99 5.44
N VAL A 131 3.54 -2.37 5.11
CA VAL A 131 3.96 -2.49 3.70
C VAL A 131 3.27 -3.66 3.00
N ASP A 132 3.05 -4.77 3.71
CA ASP A 132 2.33 -5.92 3.17
C ASP A 132 0.83 -5.63 2.99
N GLU A 133 0.25 -4.82 3.88
CA GLU A 133 -1.11 -4.30 3.76
C GLU A 133 -1.26 -3.39 2.53
N ILE A 134 -0.33 -2.46 2.31
CA ILE A 134 -0.30 -1.59 1.13
C ILE A 134 -0.02 -2.39 -0.16
N LYS A 135 0.81 -3.43 -0.09
CA LYS A 135 1.18 -4.25 -1.26
C LYS A 135 0.15 -5.27 -1.66
N LYS A 136 -0.82 -5.59 -0.79
CA LYS A 136 -1.83 -6.64 -1.02
C LYS A 136 -2.64 -6.27 -2.27
N PRO A 137 -2.34 -6.81 -3.46
CA PRO A 137 -2.90 -6.33 -4.70
C PRO A 137 -4.13 -7.17 -4.99
N ARG A 138 -5.17 -7.03 -4.16
CA ARG A 138 -6.42 -7.77 -4.33
C ARG A 138 -7.61 -6.89 -3.96
N GLY A 139 -8.02 -6.08 -4.95
CA GLY A 139 -9.37 -5.53 -5.06
C GLY A 139 -9.58 -4.17 -4.39
N GLU A 140 -9.11 -4.00 -3.17
CA GLU A 140 -9.40 -2.80 -2.38
C GLU A 140 -8.10 -2.28 -1.76
N VAL A 141 -7.68 -1.09 -2.19
CA VAL A 141 -6.56 -0.39 -1.56
C VAL A 141 -7.15 0.39 -0.40
N ASP A 142 -6.78 0.02 0.83
CA ASP A 142 -7.18 0.77 2.02
C ASP A 142 -6.51 2.15 2.01
N VAL A 143 -7.27 3.14 1.54
CA VAL A 143 -6.82 4.53 1.39
C VAL A 143 -6.37 5.11 2.74
N GLU A 144 -6.99 4.67 3.85
CA GLU A 144 -6.60 5.10 5.20
C GLU A 144 -5.21 4.61 5.60
N VAL A 145 -4.88 3.35 5.31
CA VAL A 145 -3.56 2.76 5.56
C VAL A 145 -2.51 3.46 4.70
N LEU A 146 -2.85 3.76 3.45
CA LEU A 146 -1.97 4.51 2.54
C LEU A 146 -1.71 5.94 3.03
N LEU A 147 -2.75 6.67 3.46
CA LEU A 147 -2.61 8.03 3.98
C LEU A 147 -1.86 8.05 5.32
N ARG A 148 -2.04 7.02 6.16
CA ARG A 148 -1.26 6.82 7.38
C ARG A 148 0.21 6.57 7.06
N GLY A 149 0.51 5.68 6.12
CA GLY A 149 1.88 5.39 5.66
C GLY A 149 2.54 6.63 5.04
N ALA A 150 1.82 7.38 4.20
CA ALA A 150 2.30 8.62 3.60
C ALA A 150 2.63 9.68 4.67
N LYS A 151 1.82 9.80 5.72
CA LYS A 151 2.11 10.69 6.85
C LYS A 151 3.39 10.27 7.59
N MET A 152 3.56 8.98 7.87
CA MET A 152 4.76 8.46 8.54
C MET A 152 6.02 8.67 7.68
N LEU A 153 5.91 8.49 6.36
CA LEU A 153 6.98 8.80 5.42
C LEU A 153 7.30 10.29 5.35
N CYS A 154 6.30 11.17 5.33
CA CYS A 154 6.52 12.62 5.29
C CYS A 154 7.21 13.17 6.54
N ASN A 155 7.15 12.46 7.67
CA ASN A 155 7.89 12.83 8.88
C ASN A 155 9.40 12.56 8.74
N VAL A 156 9.76 11.50 8.01
CA VAL A 156 11.16 11.09 7.78
C VAL A 156 11.73 11.77 6.54
N TYR A 157 10.89 11.98 5.53
CA TYR A 157 11.24 12.60 4.26
C TYR A 157 10.27 13.77 3.96
N PRO A 158 10.58 14.98 4.45
CA PRO A 158 9.69 16.13 4.28
C PRO A 158 9.69 16.57 2.81
N ILE A 159 8.55 16.40 2.15
CA ILE A 159 8.30 16.94 0.81
C ILE A 159 7.42 18.18 0.97
N PRO A 160 7.81 19.35 0.42
CA PRO A 160 7.00 20.56 0.51
C PRO A 160 5.61 20.33 -0.11
N GLY A 161 4.56 20.74 0.59
CA GLY A 161 3.16 20.59 0.14
C GLY A 161 2.56 19.19 0.30
N ALA A 162 3.34 18.14 0.58
CA ALA A 162 2.80 16.79 0.72
C ALA A 162 1.85 16.63 1.91
N GLN A 163 2.15 17.29 3.04
CA GLN A 163 1.30 17.26 4.24
C GLN A 163 -0.07 17.91 4.00
N GLU A 164 -0.10 19.01 3.23
CA GLU A 164 -1.35 19.66 2.85
C GLU A 164 -2.17 18.76 1.93
N GLN A 165 -1.55 18.15 0.92
CA GLN A 165 -2.23 17.20 0.04
C GLN A 165 -2.74 15.95 0.76
N ILE A 166 -2.01 15.44 1.75
CA ILE A 166 -2.49 14.34 2.61
C ILE A 166 -3.72 14.80 3.39
N SER A 167 -3.75 16.03 3.90
CA SER A 167 -4.91 16.55 4.63
C SER A 167 -6.14 16.74 3.72
N THR A 168 -5.95 17.24 2.49
CA THR A 168 -7.05 17.42 1.53
C THR A 168 -7.60 16.06 1.06
N LEU A 169 -6.73 15.08 0.80
CA LEU A 169 -7.15 13.71 0.47
C LEU A 169 -7.91 13.07 1.62
N ARG A 170 -7.49 13.28 2.87
CA ARG A 170 -8.21 12.76 4.04
C ARG A 170 -9.62 13.32 4.16
N TYR A 171 -9.76 14.64 4.05
CA TYR A 171 -11.06 15.29 4.08
C TYR A 171 -11.96 14.78 2.94
N ARG A 172 -11.41 14.65 1.73
CA ARG A 172 -12.16 14.11 0.58
C ARG A 172 -12.57 12.66 0.79
N HIS A 173 -11.69 11.82 1.35
CA HIS A 173 -11.99 10.43 1.64
C HIS A 173 -13.13 10.30 2.66
N GLU A 174 -13.08 11.06 3.75
CA GLU A 174 -14.13 11.09 4.77
C GLU A 174 -15.48 11.56 4.19
N HIS A 175 -15.46 12.57 3.33
CA HIS A 175 -16.68 13.05 2.67
C HIS A 175 -17.27 12.00 1.71
N LEU A 176 -16.42 11.35 0.91
CA LEU A 176 -16.85 10.31 -0.02
C LEU A 176 -17.34 9.05 0.71
N SER A 177 -16.68 8.63 1.79
CA SER A 177 -17.10 7.46 2.57
C SER A 177 -18.45 7.69 3.25
N ALA A 178 -18.69 8.89 3.79
CA ALA A 178 -19.99 9.27 4.32
C ALA A 178 -21.08 9.28 3.22
N SER A 179 -20.76 9.79 2.03
CA SER A 179 -21.68 9.79 0.89
C SER A 179 -21.98 8.36 0.40
N ILE A 180 -20.98 7.49 0.34
CA ILE A 180 -21.13 6.09 -0.07
C ILE A 180 -22.00 5.36 0.95
N ALA A 181 -21.73 5.50 2.26
CA ALA A 181 -22.52 4.87 3.30
C ALA A 181 -24.01 5.28 3.24
N HIS A 182 -24.30 6.55 2.96
CA HIS A 182 -25.67 7.02 2.75
C HIS A 182 -26.32 6.38 1.51
N LEU A 183 -25.60 6.28 0.39
CA LEU A 183 -26.10 5.62 -0.82
C LEU A 183 -26.29 4.12 -0.64
N GLU A 184 -25.39 3.44 0.07
CA GLU A 184 -25.50 2.03 0.41
C GLU A 184 -26.72 1.75 1.29
N SER A 185 -26.99 2.60 2.29
CA SER A 185 -28.22 2.52 3.09
C SER A 185 -29.47 2.62 2.21
N ARG A 186 -29.48 3.58 1.27
CA ARG A 186 -30.60 3.75 0.33
C ARG A 186 -30.74 2.55 -0.61
N ILE A 187 -29.64 2.00 -1.11
CA ILE A 187 -29.64 0.79 -1.94
C ILE A 187 -30.17 -0.40 -1.14
N ALA A 188 -29.79 -0.54 0.14
CA ALA A 188 -30.28 -1.61 1.00
C ALA A 188 -31.79 -1.50 1.25
N GLU A 189 -32.31 -0.29 1.47
CA GLU A 189 -33.76 -0.03 1.57
C GLU A 189 -34.50 -0.39 0.28
N GLN A 190 -33.99 0.07 -0.86
CA GLN A 190 -34.57 -0.22 -2.17
C GLN A 190 -34.50 -1.71 -2.52
N ALA A 191 -33.40 -2.39 -2.19
CA ALA A 191 -33.25 -3.82 -2.36
C ALA A 191 -34.24 -4.59 -1.48
N ALA A 192 -34.42 -4.18 -0.23
CA ALA A 192 -35.41 -4.78 0.68
C ALA A 192 -36.85 -4.55 0.18
N GLN A 193 -37.16 -3.36 -0.37
CA GLN A 193 -38.45 -3.07 -0.98
C GLN A 193 -38.71 -3.93 -2.21
N LEU A 194 -37.71 -4.05 -3.10
CA LEU A 194 -37.79 -4.94 -4.28
C LEU A 194 -37.95 -6.40 -3.87
N GLN A 195 -37.23 -6.87 -2.86
CA GLN A 195 -37.40 -8.22 -2.33
C GLN A 195 -38.80 -8.46 -1.77
N ARG A 196 -39.42 -7.45 -1.13
CA ARG A 196 -40.82 -7.54 -0.69
C ARG A 196 -41.79 -7.62 -1.86
N MET A 197 -41.61 -6.79 -2.90
CA MET A 197 -42.46 -6.80 -4.10
C MET A 197 -42.30 -8.08 -4.93
N ASN A 198 -41.07 -8.56 -5.11
CA ASN A 198 -40.78 -9.81 -5.80
C ASN A 198 -41.37 -10.99 -5.01
N ARG A 199 -41.24 -10.99 -3.68
CA ARG A 199 -41.88 -11.99 -2.83
C ARG A 199 -43.40 -11.96 -2.97
N SER A 200 -44.06 -10.80 -3.01
CA SER A 200 -45.52 -10.75 -3.25
C SER A 200 -45.91 -11.24 -4.66
N GLN A 201 -45.07 -11.03 -5.67
CA GLN A 201 -45.29 -11.53 -7.03
C GLN A 201 -45.20 -13.07 -7.08
N ASP A 202 -44.22 -13.67 -6.40
CA ASP A 202 -44.04 -15.12 -6.33
C ASP A 202 -45.19 -15.82 -5.55
N TYR A 203 -45.74 -15.18 -4.51
CA TYR A 203 -46.93 -15.70 -3.79
C TYR A 203 -48.25 -15.41 -4.51
N SER A 204 -48.27 -14.57 -5.55
CA SER A 204 -49.47 -14.30 -6.36
C SER A 204 -49.71 -15.36 -7.46
N SER A 205 -48.76 -16.28 -7.68
CA SER A 205 -48.87 -17.36 -8.68
C SER A 205 -49.56 -18.63 -8.17
N ASP A 206 -49.91 -18.70 -6.89
CA ASP A 206 -50.57 -19.87 -6.26
C ASP A 206 -52.06 -19.61 -5.98
N TYR A 207 -52.69 -18.73 -6.77
CA TYR A 207 -54.13 -18.53 -6.72
C TYR A 207 -54.83 -19.75 -7.33
N ASP A 208 -55.33 -20.61 -6.43
CA ASP A 208 -56.37 -21.59 -6.73
C ASP A 208 -57.58 -20.84 -7.34
N PRO A 209 -58.01 -21.14 -8.58
CA PRO A 209 -59.04 -20.37 -9.30
C PRO A 209 -60.47 -20.53 -8.73
N ALA A 210 -60.63 -21.03 -7.50
CA ALA A 210 -61.91 -21.36 -6.91
C ALA A 210 -62.55 -20.25 -6.03
N GLU A 211 -61.84 -19.17 -5.68
CA GLU A 211 -62.34 -18.16 -4.71
C GLU A 211 -62.24 -16.69 -5.18
N LEU A 212 -62.60 -16.38 -6.43
CA LEU A 212 -62.59 -14.99 -6.93
C LEU A 212 -63.93 -14.52 -7.50
N GLU A 213 -65.01 -14.77 -6.75
CA GLU A 213 -66.35 -14.22 -7.04
C GLU A 213 -66.82 -13.16 -6.02
N THR A 214 -65.93 -12.62 -5.18
CA THR A 214 -66.34 -11.56 -4.27
C THR A 214 -65.20 -10.57 -4.04
N SER A 215 -65.53 -9.28 -4.16
CA SER A 215 -64.72 -8.11 -3.81
C SER A 215 -63.99 -7.42 -4.96
N THR A 216 -64.80 -6.71 -5.75
CA THR A 216 -64.41 -5.49 -6.47
C THR A 216 -63.97 -4.35 -5.53
N GLU A 217 -63.07 -3.50 -6.05
CA GLU A 217 -62.69 -2.12 -5.60
C GLU A 217 -61.65 -2.02 -4.45
N VAL A 218 -60.55 -1.24 -4.49
CA VAL A 218 -60.29 0.06 -5.14
C VAL A 218 -58.77 0.43 -5.14
N LEU A 219 -58.27 0.91 -6.30
CA LEU A 219 -57.46 2.13 -6.56
C LEU A 219 -55.92 2.23 -6.41
N ASN A 220 -55.33 2.55 -7.59
CA ASN A 220 -54.19 3.44 -7.87
C ASN A 220 -52.76 2.88 -7.85
N ALA A 221 -52.36 2.28 -8.97
CA ALA A 221 -51.08 2.57 -9.60
C ALA A 221 -51.31 2.69 -11.13
N GLU A 222 -50.83 3.81 -11.66
CA GLU A 222 -50.60 4.20 -13.05
C GLU A 222 -51.15 3.30 -14.17
N VAL A 223 -51.83 3.95 -15.11
CA VAL A 223 -52.30 3.44 -16.41
C VAL A 223 -51.11 2.93 -17.23
N SER A 224 -50.60 1.75 -16.87
CA SER A 224 -50.07 0.83 -17.86
C SER A 224 -51.30 0.07 -18.36
N PRO A 225 -51.68 0.15 -19.65
CA PRO A 225 -52.71 -0.72 -20.16
C PRO A 225 -52.27 -2.15 -19.83
N HIS A 226 -53.02 -2.83 -18.97
CA HIS A 226 -52.78 -4.21 -18.64
C HIS A 226 -53.02 -4.95 -19.96
N VAL A 227 -51.96 -5.19 -20.74
CA VAL A 227 -52.03 -5.91 -22.01
C VAL A 227 -52.59 -7.27 -21.66
N THR A 228 -53.83 -7.53 -22.06
CA THR A 228 -54.48 -8.81 -21.81
C THR A 228 -53.89 -9.83 -22.76
N GLU A 229 -53.90 -11.10 -22.35
CA GLU A 229 -53.38 -12.19 -23.17
C GLU A 229 -54.07 -12.24 -24.55
N GLU A 230 -55.37 -11.91 -24.62
CA GLU A 230 -56.08 -11.77 -25.90
C GLU A 230 -55.53 -10.65 -26.80
N ASP A 231 -55.03 -9.55 -26.23
CA ASP A 231 -54.50 -8.43 -27.01
C ASP A 231 -53.13 -8.79 -27.61
N LEU A 232 -52.30 -9.52 -26.86
CA LEU A 232 -51.03 -10.05 -27.33
C LEU A 232 -51.24 -11.07 -28.48
N HIS A 233 -52.25 -11.94 -28.38
CA HIS A 233 -52.56 -12.87 -29.46
C HIS A 233 -52.98 -12.18 -30.76
N ARG A 234 -53.72 -11.07 -30.66
CA ARG A 234 -54.09 -10.27 -31.83
C ARG A 234 -52.87 -9.62 -32.46
N GLU A 235 -52.00 -9.04 -31.63
CA GLU A 235 -50.76 -8.42 -32.09
C GLU A 235 -49.85 -9.45 -32.78
N ILE A 236 -49.73 -10.67 -32.24
CA ILE A 236 -48.93 -11.75 -32.87
C ILE A 236 -49.48 -12.12 -34.25
N LEU A 237 -50.81 -12.21 -34.42
CA LEU A 237 -51.41 -12.50 -35.72
C LEU A 237 -51.19 -11.36 -36.72
N GLU A 238 -51.30 -10.12 -36.26
CA GLU A 238 -51.02 -8.94 -37.08
C GLU A 238 -49.56 -8.90 -37.53
N ILE A 239 -48.62 -9.19 -36.61
CA ILE A 239 -47.19 -9.27 -36.92
C ILE A 239 -46.93 -10.36 -37.96
N HIS A 240 -47.53 -11.54 -37.84
CA HIS A 240 -47.33 -12.62 -38.81
C HIS A 240 -47.84 -12.25 -40.22
N GLU A 241 -48.97 -11.53 -40.31
CA GLU A 241 -49.45 -11.02 -41.59
C GLU A 241 -48.50 -9.95 -42.17
N LEU A 242 -47.99 -9.05 -41.33
CA LEU A 242 -47.04 -8.03 -41.73
C LEU A 242 -45.70 -8.64 -42.19
N GLU A 243 -45.21 -9.68 -41.53
CA GLU A 243 -44.01 -10.41 -41.93
C GLU A 243 -44.18 -11.09 -43.30
N ALA A 244 -45.32 -11.74 -43.56
CA ALA A 244 -45.58 -12.36 -44.88
C ALA A 244 -45.62 -11.30 -46.00
N ARG A 245 -46.23 -10.13 -45.73
CA ARG A 245 -46.26 -9.01 -46.68
C ARG A 245 -44.87 -8.42 -46.89
N LYS A 246 -44.09 -8.26 -45.83
CA LYS A 246 -42.70 -7.79 -45.88
C LYS A 246 -41.84 -8.73 -46.71
N GLN A 247 -41.91 -10.04 -46.45
CA GLN A 247 -41.13 -11.05 -47.17
C GLN A 247 -41.44 -11.02 -48.68
N LYS A 248 -42.71 -10.91 -49.07
CA LYS A 248 -43.10 -10.77 -50.49
C LYS A 248 -42.54 -9.49 -51.13
N LEU A 249 -42.46 -8.39 -50.37
CA LEU A 249 -41.85 -7.15 -50.85
C LEU A 249 -40.34 -7.28 -50.96
N GLU A 250 -39.68 -7.93 -49.99
CA GLU A 250 -38.25 -8.20 -50.00
C GLU A 250 -37.86 -9.14 -51.14
N GLU A 251 -38.65 -10.17 -51.45
CA GLU A 251 -38.42 -11.03 -52.63
C GLU A 251 -38.49 -10.24 -53.93
N ARG A 252 -39.43 -9.29 -54.04
CA ARG A 252 -39.53 -8.41 -55.21
C ARG A 252 -38.37 -7.42 -55.27
N MET A 253 -37.97 -6.85 -54.13
CA MET A 253 -36.85 -5.93 -54.03
C MET A 253 -35.53 -6.61 -54.35
N THR A 254 -35.29 -7.80 -53.79
CA THR A 254 -34.10 -8.62 -54.07
C THR A 254 -34.10 -9.13 -55.51
N GLY A 255 -35.27 -9.35 -56.12
CA GLY A 255 -35.39 -9.58 -57.56
C GLY A 255 -34.93 -8.36 -58.37
N MET A 256 -35.47 -7.17 -58.07
CA MET A 256 -35.04 -5.93 -58.71
C MET A 256 -33.58 -5.58 -58.43
N GLU A 257 -33.04 -5.89 -57.25
CA GLU A 257 -31.64 -5.70 -56.90
C GLU A 257 -30.73 -6.64 -57.69
N ARG A 258 -31.14 -7.90 -57.89
CA ARG A 258 -30.43 -8.82 -58.79
C ARG A 258 -30.45 -8.32 -60.22
N ASP A 259 -31.60 -7.89 -60.73
CA ASP A 259 -31.74 -7.38 -62.10
C ASP A 259 -30.92 -6.08 -62.31
N LEU A 260 -30.88 -5.20 -61.31
CA LEU A 260 -30.09 -3.96 -61.36
C LEU A 260 -28.59 -4.22 -61.17
N GLY A 261 -28.23 -5.17 -60.31
CA GLY A 261 -26.85 -5.60 -60.08
C GLY A 261 -26.23 -6.33 -61.26
N GLU A 262 -27.04 -7.03 -62.07
CA GLU A 262 -26.61 -7.63 -63.33
C GLU A 262 -26.46 -6.58 -64.44
N LEU A 263 -27.26 -5.51 -64.44
CA LEU A 263 -27.16 -4.41 -65.40
C LEU A 263 -25.95 -3.47 -65.14
N MET A 264 -25.47 -3.39 -63.89
CA MET A 264 -24.33 -2.56 -63.50
C MET A 264 -22.97 -3.29 -63.56
N ARG A 265 -22.91 -4.51 -64.10
CA ARG A 265 -21.67 -5.30 -64.25
C ARG A 265 -21.16 -5.36 -65.68
#